data_AF-A0A1X0UU94-F1
#
_entry.id   AF-A0A1X0UU94-F1
#
_cell.length_a   1.000
_cell.length_b   1.000
_cell.length_c   1.000
_cell.angle_alpha   90.00
_cell.angle_beta   90.00
_cell.angle_gamma   90.00
#
_symmetry.space_group_name_H-M   'P 1'
#
loop_
_entity.id
_entity.type
_entity.pdbx_description
1 polymer ?
#
loop_
_entity_poly.entity_id
_entity_poly.type
_entity_poly.pdbx_seq_one_letter_code
_entity_poly.pdbx_strand_id
1 'polypeptide(L)'
;MGYHRDATPDEIERGEATSWSIRAPEGIEHLSSEERWRRTNDDGVPYNHKIWVTEPKDSWVTPVELIAHDGYRPEALLRLFGPTAEGPDGIQGWLGVHVEHIKDTVIDTAIDLLESSLIDARIRDIFPPLPGPDNWPTDAEATEMAAHLAEPAEVSP
;
A
#
# COMPACT_ATOMS: atom_id res chain seq x y z
N MET A 1 10.58 -2.18 -5.22
CA MET A 1 11.65 -2.90 -4.49
C MET A 1 11.81 -2.22 -3.14
N GLY A 2 11.77 -2.97 -2.04
CA GLY A 2 11.98 -2.44 -0.68
C GLY A 2 13.22 -3.05 -0.05
N TYR A 3 13.63 -2.51 1.09
CA TYR A 3 14.78 -2.98 1.85
C TYR A 3 14.44 -3.06 3.33
N HIS A 4 15.17 -3.91 4.06
CA HIS A 4 15.09 -3.92 5.51
C HIS A 4 16.07 -2.90 6.09
N ARG A 5 15.56 -2.01 6.96
CA ARG A 5 16.41 -1.18 7.84
C ARG A 5 16.12 -1.47 9.29
N ASP A 6 17.04 -1.06 10.14
CA ASP A 6 16.84 -1.10 11.59
C ASP A 6 15.71 -0.12 11.98
N ALA A 7 14.83 -0.59 12.86
CA ALA A 7 13.72 0.17 13.42
C ALA A 7 14.26 1.18 14.44
N THR A 8 13.67 2.36 14.46
CA THR A 8 13.93 3.36 15.50
C THR A 8 13.24 2.96 16.82
N PRO A 9 13.68 3.46 17.98
CA PRO A 9 13.03 3.19 19.27
C PRO A 9 11.52 3.46 19.26
N ASP A 10 11.09 4.55 18.61
CA ASP A 10 9.68 4.96 18.53
C ASP A 10 8.84 4.02 17.64
N GLU A 11 9.45 3.41 16.61
CA GLU A 11 8.80 2.42 15.73
C GLU A 11 8.63 1.06 16.45
N ILE A 12 9.57 0.73 17.35
CA ILE A 12 9.49 -0.46 18.20
C ILE A 12 8.37 -0.29 19.23
N GLU A 13 8.27 0.88 19.87
CA GLU A 13 7.20 1.18 20.84
C GLU A 13 5.80 1.11 20.20
N ARG A 14 5.69 1.52 18.93
CA ARG A 14 4.44 1.44 18.14
C ARG A 14 4.13 0.04 17.59
N GLY A 15 5.03 -0.93 17.75
CA GLY A 15 4.82 -2.32 17.31
C GLY A 15 4.91 -2.52 15.79
N GLU A 16 5.58 -1.62 15.06
CA GLU A 16 5.67 -1.66 13.59
C GLU A 16 6.69 -2.69 13.08
N ALA A 17 7.53 -3.24 13.99
CA ALA A 17 8.40 -4.36 13.69
C ALA A 17 7.59 -5.66 13.59
N THR A 18 7.44 -6.20 12.38
CA THR A 18 6.73 -7.47 12.14
C THR A 18 7.45 -8.67 12.78
N SER A 19 6.69 -9.68 13.21
CA SER A 19 7.20 -10.89 13.88
C SER A 19 8.22 -11.70 13.05
N TRP A 20 8.23 -11.53 11.73
CA TRP A 20 9.18 -12.16 10.81
C TRP A 20 10.52 -11.42 10.68
N SER A 21 10.61 -10.21 11.22
CA SER A 21 11.82 -9.37 11.22
C SER A 21 12.68 -9.58 12.47
N ILE A 22 12.19 -10.39 13.40
CA ILE A 22 12.78 -10.68 14.69
C ILE A 22 13.91 -11.71 14.50
N ARG A 23 15.11 -11.25 14.14
CA ARG A 23 16.27 -12.14 14.00
C ARG A 23 17.00 -12.25 15.34
N ALA A 24 17.21 -13.49 15.79
CA ALA A 24 18.06 -13.79 16.93
C ALA A 24 19.49 -13.29 16.67
N PRO A 25 20.23 -12.78 17.68
CA PRO A 25 21.61 -12.33 17.50
C PRO A 25 22.52 -13.36 16.81
N GLU A 26 23.54 -12.89 16.10
CA GLU A 26 24.52 -13.77 15.46
C GLU A 26 25.23 -14.63 16.52
N GLY A 27 25.46 -15.92 16.20
CA GLY A 27 26.16 -16.84 17.08
C GLY A 27 25.28 -17.63 18.06
N ILE A 28 23.95 -17.50 18.05
CA ILE A 28 23.04 -18.38 18.83
C ILE A 28 22.22 -19.36 17.98
N GLU A 29 22.49 -19.39 16.67
CA GLU A 29 21.78 -20.22 15.68
C GLU A 29 21.88 -21.73 15.99
N HIS A 30 22.98 -22.15 16.60
CA HIS A 30 23.25 -23.55 16.96
C HIS A 30 22.55 -24.02 18.24
N LEU A 31 21.94 -23.10 19.02
CA LEU A 31 21.23 -23.43 20.24
C LEU A 31 19.83 -23.98 19.94
N SER A 32 19.24 -24.71 20.89
CA SER A 32 17.83 -25.14 20.78
C SER A 32 16.90 -23.93 20.81
N SER A 33 15.71 -24.05 20.22
CA SER A 33 14.72 -22.96 20.18
C SER A 33 14.38 -22.42 21.58
N GLU A 34 14.32 -23.28 22.59
CA GLU A 34 14.03 -22.93 23.98
C GLU A 34 15.17 -22.13 24.62
N GLU A 35 16.42 -22.52 24.37
CA GLU A 35 17.61 -21.83 24.87
C GLU A 35 17.83 -20.48 24.17
N ARG A 36 17.51 -20.39 22.86
CA ARG A 36 17.47 -19.11 22.13
C ARG A 36 16.43 -18.17 22.74
N TRP A 37 15.23 -18.67 23.03
CA TRP A 37 14.16 -17.87 23.61
C TRP A 37 14.49 -17.34 25.01
N ARG A 38 15.08 -18.19 25.85
CA ARG A 38 15.54 -17.81 27.20
C ARG A 38 16.61 -16.72 27.16
N ARG A 39 17.66 -16.88 26.36
CA ARG A 39 18.74 -15.87 26.24
C ARG A 39 18.25 -14.54 25.67
N THR A 40 17.27 -14.58 24.79
CA THR A 40 16.72 -13.37 24.18
C THR A 40 15.88 -12.55 25.18
N ASN A 41 15.24 -13.20 26.15
CA ASN A 41 14.45 -12.53 27.19
C ASN A 41 15.27 -12.15 28.44
N ASP A 42 16.29 -12.93 28.83
CA ASP A 42 17.08 -12.69 30.05
C ASP A 42 18.16 -11.60 29.87
N ASP A 43 18.77 -11.49 28.69
CA ASP A 43 19.94 -10.61 28.49
C ASP A 43 19.55 -9.18 28.03
N GLY A 44 18.26 -8.86 27.94
CA GLY A 44 17.78 -7.57 27.42
C GLY A 44 18.30 -7.26 26.02
N VAL A 45 18.71 -8.29 25.27
CA VAL A 45 19.31 -8.15 23.96
C VAL A 45 18.23 -7.67 23.00
N PRO A 46 18.38 -6.47 22.41
CA PRO A 46 17.38 -5.98 21.49
C PRO A 46 17.30 -6.97 20.34
N TYR A 47 16.08 -7.43 20.04
CA TYR A 47 15.86 -8.03 18.74
C TYR A 47 16.41 -7.07 17.69
N ASN A 48 16.99 -7.61 16.61
CA ASN A 48 17.29 -6.77 15.47
C ASN A 48 15.95 -6.42 14.81
N HIS A 49 15.23 -5.46 15.41
CA HIS A 49 13.94 -5.00 14.97
C HIS A 49 14.18 -4.36 13.62
N LYS A 50 13.90 -5.09 12.55
CA LYS A 50 13.94 -4.55 11.20
C LYS A 50 12.54 -4.20 10.78
N ILE A 51 12.42 -3.07 10.10
CA ILE A 51 11.21 -2.74 9.37
C ILE A 51 11.50 -2.89 7.88
N TRP A 52 10.51 -3.37 7.14
CA TRP A 52 10.53 -3.29 5.68
C TRP A 52 10.20 -1.87 5.28
N VAL A 53 11.13 -1.20 4.61
CA VAL A 53 10.95 0.14 4.08
C VAL A 53 10.85 0.03 2.58
N THR A 54 9.71 0.45 2.06
CA THR A 54 9.57 0.81 0.66
C THR A 54 10.35 2.12 0.47
N GLU A 55 11.40 2.16 -0.37
CA GLU A 55 12.16 3.40 -0.60
C GLU A 55 11.20 4.48 -1.15
N PRO A 56 11.09 5.65 -0.48
CA PRO A 56 10.33 6.77 -1.00
C PRO A 56 11.25 7.61 -1.88
N LYS A 57 11.56 7.11 -3.07
CA LYS A 57 12.05 7.92 -4.21
C LYS A 57 11.45 7.33 -5.49
N ASP A 58 10.56 8.10 -6.10
CA ASP A 58 10.07 7.95 -7.48
C ASP A 58 9.14 6.77 -7.82
N SER A 59 8.27 6.34 -6.90
CA SER A 59 7.11 5.52 -7.30
C SER A 59 6.01 6.42 -7.89
N TRP A 60 6.23 7.00 -9.06
CA TRP A 60 5.11 7.56 -9.81
C TRP A 60 4.20 6.42 -10.27
N VAL A 61 2.91 6.57 -10.03
CA VAL A 61 1.91 5.58 -10.40
C VAL A 61 1.07 6.13 -11.54
N THR A 62 1.00 5.36 -12.61
CA THR A 62 0.23 5.68 -13.81
C THR A 62 -1.24 5.33 -13.65
N PRO A 63 -2.14 5.95 -14.44
CA PRO A 63 -3.53 5.52 -14.50
C PRO A 63 -3.68 4.04 -14.89
N VAL A 64 -2.82 3.55 -15.78
CA VAL A 64 -2.82 2.15 -16.23
C VAL A 64 -2.55 1.21 -15.05
N GLU A 65 -1.54 1.53 -14.24
CA GLU A 65 -1.21 0.73 -13.06
C GLU A 65 -2.40 0.66 -12.07
N LEU A 66 -3.03 1.80 -11.81
CA LEU A 66 -4.19 1.85 -10.90
C LEU A 66 -5.40 1.09 -11.45
N ILE A 67 -5.62 1.07 -12.76
CA ILE A 67 -6.75 0.37 -13.37
C ILE A 67 -6.49 -1.15 -13.43
N ALA A 68 -5.34 -1.56 -13.96
CA ALA A 68 -5.04 -2.97 -14.21
C ALA A 68 -4.58 -3.73 -12.96
N HIS A 69 -3.88 -3.08 -12.04
CA HIS A 69 -3.26 -3.74 -10.89
C HIS A 69 -3.94 -3.44 -9.56
N ASP A 70 -4.69 -2.34 -9.47
CA ASP A 70 -5.42 -1.97 -8.27
C ASP A 70 -6.96 -1.96 -8.47
N GLY A 71 -7.43 -2.23 -9.70
CA GLY A 71 -8.85 -2.36 -10.02
C GLY A 71 -9.66 -1.06 -9.95
N TYR A 72 -9.00 0.10 -9.99
CA TYR A 72 -9.71 1.37 -9.99
C TYR A 72 -10.49 1.59 -11.28
N ARG A 73 -11.65 2.23 -11.16
CA ARG A 73 -12.37 2.77 -12.31
C ARG A 73 -11.72 4.07 -12.77
N PRO A 74 -11.58 4.30 -14.09
CA PRO A 74 -10.90 5.49 -14.62
C PRO A 74 -11.58 6.78 -14.14
N GLU A 75 -12.91 6.81 -14.02
CA GLU A 75 -13.65 7.99 -13.55
C GLU A 75 -13.45 8.29 -12.06
N ALA A 76 -13.02 7.30 -11.28
CA ALA A 76 -12.71 7.47 -9.86
C ALA A 76 -11.33 8.10 -9.66
N LEU A 77 -10.38 7.87 -10.57
CA LEU A 77 -9.00 8.34 -10.44
C LEU A 77 -8.92 9.86 -10.31
N LEU A 78 -9.60 10.59 -11.19
CA LEU A 78 -9.63 12.06 -11.14
C LEU A 78 -10.25 12.60 -9.84
N ARG A 79 -11.25 11.89 -9.29
CA ARG A 79 -11.94 12.31 -8.06
C ARG A 79 -11.13 12.03 -6.80
N LEU A 80 -10.40 10.92 -6.79
CA LEU A 80 -9.63 10.48 -5.64
C LEU A 80 -8.26 11.15 -5.59
N PHE A 81 -7.58 11.20 -6.73
CA PHE A 81 -6.17 11.60 -6.79
C PHE A 81 -5.96 12.98 -7.43
N GLY A 82 -6.98 13.53 -8.10
CA GLY A 82 -6.88 14.78 -8.85
C GLY A 82 -6.34 14.57 -10.28
N PRO A 83 -6.07 15.65 -11.04
CA PRO A 83 -5.48 15.54 -12.37
C PRO A 83 -4.08 14.91 -12.29
N THR A 84 -3.66 14.23 -13.36
CA THR A 84 -2.30 13.73 -13.48
C THR A 84 -1.31 14.88 -13.55
N ALA A 85 -0.09 14.62 -13.10
CA ALA A 85 1.04 15.51 -13.22
C ALA A 85 2.15 14.85 -14.07
N GLU A 86 3.03 15.68 -14.62
CA GLU A 86 4.25 15.23 -15.28
C GLU A 86 5.32 14.92 -14.22
N GLY A 87 5.72 13.65 -14.19
CA GLY A 87 6.76 13.12 -13.32
C GLY A 87 8.11 12.96 -14.03
N PRO A 88 9.08 12.36 -13.33
CA PRO A 88 10.36 11.96 -13.91
C PRO A 88 10.18 11.12 -15.16
N ASP A 89 11.11 11.25 -16.10
CA ASP A 89 11.14 10.49 -17.36
C ASP A 89 9.87 10.63 -18.22
N GLY A 90 9.08 11.69 -18.00
CA GLY A 90 7.86 11.97 -18.76
C GLY A 90 6.65 11.14 -18.34
N ILE A 91 6.71 10.45 -17.19
CA ILE A 91 5.59 9.68 -16.66
C ILE A 91 4.42 10.62 -16.35
N GLN A 92 3.23 10.33 -16.88
CA GLN A 92 2.01 11.04 -16.52
C GLN A 92 1.24 10.25 -15.46
N GLY A 93 1.14 10.78 -14.25
CA GLY A 93 0.55 10.05 -13.13
C GLY A 93 0.49 10.83 -11.83
N TRP A 94 0.59 10.11 -10.72
CA TRP A 94 0.62 10.69 -9.37
C TRP A 94 1.83 10.19 -8.59
N LEU A 95 2.26 10.97 -7.60
CA LEU A 95 3.22 10.49 -6.61
C LEU A 95 2.61 9.32 -5.83
N GLY A 96 3.33 8.20 -5.73
CA GLY A 96 2.86 7.01 -5.01
C GLY A 96 2.53 7.30 -3.56
N VAL A 97 3.31 8.15 -2.88
CA VAL A 97 3.02 8.60 -1.51
C VAL A 97 1.70 9.37 -1.40
N HIS A 98 1.28 10.08 -2.46
CA HIS A 98 -0.03 10.74 -2.49
C HIS A 98 -1.14 9.72 -2.68
N VAL A 99 -0.95 8.74 -3.56
CA VAL A 99 -1.90 7.63 -3.75
C VAL A 99 -2.08 6.83 -2.46
N GLU A 100 -0.98 6.45 -1.80
CA GLU A 100 -0.98 5.76 -0.51
C GLU A 100 -1.67 6.59 0.57
N HIS A 101 -1.35 7.88 0.67
CA HIS A 101 -2.02 8.75 1.63
C HIS A 101 -3.55 8.78 1.44
N ILE A 102 -4.03 8.87 0.21
CA ILE A 102 -5.48 8.83 -0.09
C ILE A 102 -6.07 7.45 0.21
N LYS A 103 -5.35 6.36 -0.10
CA LYS A 103 -5.77 5.00 0.26
C LYS A 103 -5.99 4.88 1.76
N ASP A 104 -4.98 5.20 2.56
CA ASP A 104 -5.02 5.02 4.01
C ASP A 104 -6.06 5.94 4.68
N THR A 105 -6.07 7.22 4.30
CA THR A 105 -6.86 8.25 5.02
C THR A 105 -8.28 8.44 4.52
N VAL A 106 -8.56 8.06 3.27
CA VAL A 106 -9.88 8.25 2.67
C VAL A 106 -10.55 6.91 2.38
N ILE A 107 -9.88 6.01 1.67
CA ILE A 107 -10.50 4.77 1.19
C ILE A 107 -10.63 3.78 2.34
N ASP A 108 -9.54 3.43 3.01
CA ASP A 108 -9.53 2.45 4.09
C ASP A 108 -10.35 2.94 5.27
N THR A 109 -10.24 4.23 5.61
CA THR A 109 -11.08 4.85 6.64
C THR A 109 -12.59 4.78 6.30
N ALA A 110 -12.96 4.94 5.02
CA ALA A 110 -14.35 4.81 4.60
C ALA A 110 -14.83 3.34 4.62
N ILE A 111 -13.96 2.40 4.23
CA ILE A 111 -14.24 0.96 4.32
C ILE A 111 -14.46 0.58 5.79
N ASP A 112 -13.53 0.94 6.67
CA ASP A 112 -13.61 0.68 8.10
C ASP A 112 -14.90 1.25 8.71
N LEU A 113 -15.27 2.47 8.34
CA LEU A 113 -16.51 3.09 8.81
C LEU A 113 -17.75 2.30 8.35
N LEU A 114 -17.76 1.84 7.10
CA LEU A 114 -18.87 1.06 6.56
C LEU A 114 -18.96 -0.30 7.26
N GLU A 115 -17.84 -1.01 7.41
CA GLU A 115 -17.77 -2.31 8.08
C GLU A 115 -18.09 -2.22 9.58
N SER A 116 -17.69 -1.15 10.26
CA SER A 116 -17.97 -0.98 11.69
C SER A 116 -19.41 -0.52 11.97
N SER A 117 -20.02 0.23 11.05
CA SER A 117 -21.29 0.94 11.30
C SER A 117 -22.50 0.27 10.65
N LEU A 118 -22.31 -0.58 9.63
CA LEU A 118 -23.37 -1.29 8.93
C LEU A 118 -23.28 -2.78 9.22
N ILE A 119 -24.44 -3.43 9.34
CA ILE A 119 -24.49 -4.90 9.43
C ILE A 119 -24.07 -5.47 8.07
N ASP A 120 -23.14 -6.44 8.04
CA ASP A 120 -22.59 -7.08 6.83
C ASP A 120 -23.61 -7.38 5.73
N ALA A 121 -24.80 -7.88 6.11
CA ALA A 121 -25.88 -8.16 5.17
C ALA A 121 -26.31 -6.92 4.38
N ARG A 122 -26.43 -5.77 5.07
CA ARG A 122 -26.78 -4.48 4.47
C ARG A 122 -25.65 -3.92 3.61
N ILE A 123 -24.39 -4.19 3.95
CA ILE A 123 -23.24 -3.81 3.10
C ILE A 123 -23.30 -4.58 1.78
N ARG A 124 -23.53 -5.90 1.83
CA ARG A 124 -23.63 -6.74 0.62
C ARG A 124 -24.83 -6.41 -0.26
N ASP A 125 -25.93 -5.96 0.34
CA ASP A 125 -27.11 -5.50 -0.40
C ASP A 125 -26.84 -4.18 -1.15
N ILE A 126 -26.00 -3.30 -0.59
CA ILE A 126 -25.66 -1.99 -1.18
C ILE A 126 -24.49 -2.09 -2.15
N PHE A 127 -23.50 -2.91 -1.81
CA PHE A 127 -22.25 -3.09 -2.54
C PHE A 127 -22.13 -4.57 -2.95
N PRO A 128 -22.55 -4.94 -4.17
CA PRO A 128 -22.33 -6.29 -4.67
C PRO A 128 -20.82 -6.59 -4.71
N PRO A 129 -20.41 -7.86 -4.58
CA PRO A 129 -19.00 -8.24 -4.59
C PRO A 129 -18.30 -7.68 -5.84
N LEU A 130 -17.24 -6.93 -5.59
CA LEU A 130 -16.44 -6.31 -6.65
C LEU A 130 -15.69 -7.40 -7.44
N PRO A 131 -15.46 -7.20 -8.75
CA PRO A 131 -14.59 -8.07 -9.53
C PRO A 131 -13.22 -8.17 -8.85
N GLY A 132 -12.78 -9.39 -8.55
CA GLY A 132 -11.42 -9.66 -8.10
C GLY A 132 -10.40 -9.56 -9.24
N PRO A 133 -9.11 -9.79 -8.96
CA PRO A 133 -8.00 -9.64 -9.92
C PRO A 133 -8.22 -10.36 -11.25
N ASP A 134 -8.90 -11.52 -11.24
CA ASP A 134 -9.20 -12.30 -12.44
C ASP A 134 -10.15 -11.59 -13.43
N ASN A 135 -10.82 -10.52 -12.99
CA ASN A 135 -11.77 -9.73 -13.77
C ASN A 135 -11.29 -8.28 -13.96
N TRP A 136 -10.06 -7.95 -13.56
CA TRP A 136 -9.51 -6.61 -13.78
C TRP A 136 -9.07 -6.44 -15.23
N PRO A 137 -9.11 -5.21 -15.77
CA PRO A 137 -8.63 -4.94 -17.12
C PRO A 137 -7.15 -5.32 -17.27
N THR A 138 -6.80 -5.84 -18.44
CA THR A 138 -5.39 -6.01 -18.83
C THR A 138 -4.72 -4.65 -19.04
N ASP A 139 -3.39 -4.59 -19.06
CA ASP A 139 -2.64 -3.34 -19.33
C ASP A 139 -3.07 -2.66 -20.64
N ALA A 140 -3.41 -3.46 -21.66
CA ALA A 140 -3.90 -2.95 -22.95
C ALA A 140 -5.27 -2.28 -22.82
N GLU A 141 -6.22 -2.95 -22.16
CA GLU A 141 -7.56 -2.39 -21.89
C GLU A 141 -7.47 -1.17 -20.97
N ALA A 142 -6.64 -1.24 -19.93
CA ALA A 142 -6.37 -0.12 -19.03
C ALA A 142 -5.76 1.09 -19.74
N THR A 143 -4.91 0.87 -20.74
CA THR A 143 -4.38 1.95 -21.60
C THR A 143 -5.49 2.63 -22.39
N GLU A 144 -6.39 1.85 -23.00
CA GLU A 144 -7.56 2.39 -23.71
C GLU A 144 -8.48 3.17 -22.77
N MET A 145 -8.73 2.63 -21.57
CA MET A 145 -9.55 3.27 -20.54
C MET A 145 -8.92 4.57 -20.01
N ALA A 146 -7.59 4.61 -19.88
CA ALA A 146 -6.84 5.77 -19.40
C ALA A 146 -6.70 6.88 -20.44
N ALA A 147 -6.93 6.61 -21.72
CA ALA A 147 -6.73 7.59 -22.79
C ALA A 147 -7.53 8.89 -22.57
N HIS A 148 -8.74 8.78 -22.00
CA HIS A 148 -9.60 9.92 -21.70
C HIS A 148 -9.15 10.76 -20.49
N LEU A 149 -8.21 10.28 -19.68
CA LEU A 149 -7.67 11.02 -18.53
C LEU A 149 -6.53 11.96 -18.91
N ALA A 150 -5.95 11.80 -20.11
CA ALA A 150 -4.87 12.63 -20.62
C ALA A 150 -5.36 13.85 -21.41
N GLU A 151 -6.65 13.93 -21.73
CA GLU A 151 -7.20 15.07 -22.46
C GLU A 151 -7.45 16.24 -21.49
N PRO A 152 -6.86 17.43 -21.73
CA PRO A 152 -7.22 18.60 -20.96
C PRO A 152 -8.70 18.87 -21.20
N ALA A 153 -9.46 19.05 -20.12
CA ALA A 153 -10.82 19.55 -20.20
C ALA A 153 -10.79 20.82 -21.06
N GLU A 154 -11.32 20.76 -22.28
CA GLU A 154 -11.50 21.95 -23.10
C GLU A 154 -12.34 22.92 -22.27
N VAL A 155 -11.70 23.99 -21.79
CA VAL A 155 -12.39 25.10 -21.15
C VAL A 155 -13.15 25.80 -22.26
N SER A 156 -14.43 25.41 -22.40
CA SER A 156 -15.35 26.10 -23.29
C SER A 156 -15.51 27.54 -22.79
N PRO A 157 -15.28 28.57 -23.64
CA PRO A 157 -15.32 29.98 -23.27
C PRO A 157 -16.74 30.50 -22.95
#